data_AF-G0NYJ8-F1
#
_entry.id   AF-G0NYJ8-F1
#
_cell.length_a   1.000
_cell.length_b   1.000
_cell.length_c   1.000
_cell.angle_alpha   90.00
_cell.angle_beta   90.00
_cell.angle_gamma   90.00
#
_symmetry.space_group_name_H-M   'P 1'
#
loop_
_entity.id
_entity.type
_entity.pdbx_description
1 polymer ?
#
loop_
_entity_poly.entity_id
_entity_poly.type
_entity_poly.pdbx_seq_one_letter_code
_entity_poly.pdbx_strand_id
1 'polypeptide(L)'
;MGVKSVLGDLQIVVERHSDVLRNNALPFRFLVVLRIIGFIVSYLHFARLLLWLHPYQLASIELWRIATSAFCGHNLLDVLWTVWCLHFGTNLVRLNNTNESLLKLYAITQGITTLVIVVFAYLTYIFFDSIKFFYIEPLVGMTPVCAAVMVLMKQFLPDTIVLATPFGRIKYAHLPFFSICVAFILALTKFIYFVSFLQIAIGVQVSWTYLRFYKPHETDEIYGDGSEHFTWASLFPSRTQLFFTLIGKVCFRSLARMGVCKRQVRHVDLSSLQSVAVGINLPALENSAKDSERRRQKALKELNERLNKTRKAEVANYGNWDDDENDEVPDVVVSPVSNVHSSQPTSEAEKESMA
;
A
#
# COMPACT_ATOMS: atom_id res chain seq x y z
N MET A 1 -25.32 19.35 37.89
CA MET A 1 -25.38 19.83 36.49
C MET A 1 -24.50 19.02 35.53
N GLY A 2 -23.40 18.38 35.95
CA GLY A 2 -22.47 17.71 35.01
C GLY A 2 -22.90 16.39 34.37
N VAL A 3 -23.74 15.58 35.02
CA VAL A 3 -24.09 14.23 34.47
C VAL A 3 -24.97 14.33 33.21
N LYS A 4 -25.89 15.31 33.14
CA LYS A 4 -26.75 15.51 31.98
C LYS A 4 -26.00 16.09 30.77
N SER A 5 -24.96 16.91 30.98
CA SER A 5 -24.13 17.42 29.88
C SER A 5 -23.23 16.32 29.32
N VAL A 6 -22.60 15.51 30.18
CA VAL A 6 -21.75 14.39 29.76
C VAL A 6 -22.56 13.33 29.00
N LEU A 7 -23.80 13.04 29.42
CA LEU A 7 -24.69 12.14 28.66
C LEU A 7 -25.08 12.71 27.29
N GLY A 8 -25.35 14.01 27.21
CA GLY A 8 -25.62 14.69 25.94
C GLY A 8 -24.42 14.66 24.99
N ASP A 9 -23.23 14.94 25.50
CA ASP A 9 -21.99 14.89 24.73
C ASP A 9 -21.68 13.46 24.24
N LEU A 10 -21.90 12.45 25.08
CA LEU A 10 -21.75 11.05 24.71
C LEU A 10 -22.73 10.65 23.61
N GLN A 11 -23.97 11.13 23.70
CA GLN A 11 -25.02 10.83 22.73
C GLN A 11 -24.69 11.48 21.37
N ILE A 12 -24.21 12.72 21.37
CA ILE A 12 -23.75 13.42 20.16
C ILE A 12 -22.55 12.70 19.53
N VAL A 13 -21.60 12.21 20.32
CA VAL A 13 -20.44 11.44 19.82
C VAL A 13 -20.88 10.10 19.22
N VAL A 14 -21.78 9.37 19.89
CA VAL A 14 -22.33 8.10 19.40
C VAL A 14 -23.12 8.31 18.11
N GLU A 15 -23.94 9.35 18.05
CA GLU A 15 -24.77 9.68 16.89
C GLU A 15 -23.90 10.12 15.70
N ARG A 16 -22.88 10.95 15.94
CA ARG A 16 -21.86 11.31 14.94
C ARG A 16 -21.11 10.08 14.43
N HIS A 17 -20.68 9.17 15.32
CA HIS A 17 -20.05 7.92 14.91
C HIS A 17 -21.01 7.03 14.11
N SER A 18 -22.28 6.95 14.52
CA SER A 18 -23.35 6.18 13.85
C SER A 18 -23.64 6.71 12.44
N ASP A 19 -23.71 8.02 12.25
CA ASP A 19 -23.97 8.63 10.94
C ASP A 19 -22.78 8.49 10.00
N VAL A 20 -21.55 8.61 10.52
CA VAL A 20 -20.33 8.29 9.77
C VAL A 20 -20.30 6.80 9.40
N LEU A 21 -20.69 5.91 10.32
CA LEU A 21 -20.82 4.47 10.08
C LEU A 21 -21.87 4.16 8.99
N ARG A 22 -22.99 4.88 9.01
CA ARG A 22 -24.10 4.68 8.07
C ARG A 22 -23.74 5.17 6.69
N ASN A 23 -23.20 6.38 6.56
CA ASN A 23 -22.82 6.98 5.28
C ASN A 23 -21.65 6.26 4.61
N ASN A 24 -20.66 5.78 5.38
CA ASN A 24 -19.54 5.03 4.82
C ASN A 24 -19.95 3.65 4.28
N ALA A 25 -21.05 3.07 4.76
CA ALA A 25 -21.52 1.76 4.32
C ALA A 25 -22.49 1.80 3.11
N LEU A 26 -23.08 2.95 2.79
CA LEU A 26 -24.10 3.08 1.73
C LEU A 26 -23.66 2.52 0.36
N PRO A 27 -22.50 2.89 -0.22
CA PRO A 27 -22.13 2.43 -1.55
C PRO A 27 -21.93 0.91 -1.59
N PHE A 28 -21.42 0.31 -0.52
CA PHE A 28 -21.21 -1.14 -0.45
C PHE A 28 -22.51 -1.91 -0.29
N ARG A 29 -23.48 -1.37 0.47
CA ARG A 29 -24.84 -1.93 0.54
C ARG A 29 -25.50 -1.92 -0.84
N PHE A 30 -25.32 -0.84 -1.60
CA PHE A 30 -25.82 -0.77 -2.98
C PHE A 30 -25.18 -1.84 -3.87
N LEU A 31 -23.86 -2.04 -3.80
CA LEU A 31 -23.18 -3.12 -4.55
C LEU A 31 -23.69 -4.52 -4.17
N VAL A 32 -23.95 -4.76 -2.88
CA VAL A 32 -24.53 -6.02 -2.40
C VAL A 32 -25.93 -6.24 -2.96
N VAL A 33 -26.81 -5.23 -2.88
CA VAL A 33 -28.17 -5.30 -3.44
C VAL A 33 -28.11 -5.56 -4.95
N LEU A 34 -27.25 -4.83 -5.67
CA LEU A 34 -27.09 -5.00 -7.10
C LEU A 34 -26.58 -6.41 -7.46
N ARG A 35 -25.67 -6.98 -6.66
CA ARG A 35 -25.20 -8.36 -6.83
C ARG A 35 -26.32 -9.38 -6.60
N ILE A 36 -27.16 -9.19 -5.60
CA ILE A 36 -28.31 -10.07 -5.32
C ILE A 36 -29.35 -9.98 -6.45
N ILE A 37 -29.67 -8.77 -6.91
CA ILE A 37 -30.56 -8.58 -8.06
C ILE A 37 -29.98 -9.26 -9.31
N GLY A 38 -28.69 -9.05 -9.59
CA GLY A 38 -28.00 -9.67 -10.72
C GLY A 38 -28.01 -11.20 -10.66
N PHE A 39 -27.92 -11.80 -9.46
CA PHE A 39 -28.09 -13.24 -9.25
C PHE A 39 -29.51 -13.72 -9.60
N ILE A 40 -30.55 -13.05 -9.08
CA ILE A 40 -31.95 -13.39 -9.36
C ILE A 40 -32.25 -13.25 -10.87
N VAL A 41 -31.83 -12.13 -11.46
CA VAL A 41 -32.03 -11.84 -12.87
C VAL A 41 -31.30 -12.83 -13.77
N SER A 42 -30.15 -13.37 -13.33
CA SER A 42 -29.38 -14.36 -14.10
C SER A 42 -30.15 -15.67 -14.34
N TYR A 43 -31.19 -15.99 -13.57
CA TYR A 43 -32.05 -17.17 -13.85
C TYR A 43 -32.89 -17.01 -15.11
N LEU A 44 -33.17 -15.77 -15.55
CA LEU A 44 -33.92 -15.50 -16.77
C LEU A 44 -33.03 -15.74 -18.00
N HIS A 45 -33.51 -16.57 -18.93
CA HIS A 45 -32.74 -16.90 -20.15
C HIS A 45 -32.33 -15.66 -20.95
N PHE A 46 -33.26 -14.72 -21.16
CA PHE A 46 -33.02 -13.47 -21.88
C PHE A 46 -31.94 -12.61 -21.22
N ALA A 47 -31.94 -12.52 -19.89
CA ALA A 47 -30.97 -11.71 -19.17
C ALA A 47 -29.54 -12.24 -19.32
N ARG A 48 -29.34 -13.55 -19.41
CA ARG A 48 -28.02 -14.14 -19.66
C ARG A 48 -27.46 -13.71 -21.01
N LEU A 49 -28.28 -13.78 -22.06
CA LEU A 49 -27.88 -13.38 -23.41
C LEU A 49 -27.51 -11.89 -23.49
N LEU A 50 -28.08 -11.04 -22.63
CA LEU A 50 -27.85 -9.59 -22.65
C LEU A 50 -26.74 -9.11 -21.70
N LEU A 51 -26.57 -9.76 -20.55
CA LEU A 51 -25.74 -9.26 -19.46
C LEU A 51 -24.42 -10.01 -19.26
N TRP A 52 -24.35 -11.28 -19.70
CA TRP A 52 -23.13 -12.06 -19.57
C TRP A 52 -22.11 -11.60 -20.61
N LEU A 53 -20.85 -11.64 -20.23
CA LEU A 53 -19.74 -11.30 -21.10
C LEU A 53 -19.04 -12.59 -21.52
N HIS A 54 -19.05 -12.89 -22.81
CA HIS A 54 -18.15 -13.85 -23.42
C HIS A 54 -17.00 -13.09 -24.13
N PRO A 55 -15.77 -13.63 -24.16
CA PRO A 55 -14.63 -12.92 -24.74
C PRO A 55 -14.84 -12.42 -26.16
N TYR A 56 -15.52 -13.21 -27.01
CA TYR A 56 -15.79 -12.85 -28.41
C TYR A 56 -16.65 -11.59 -28.57
N GLN A 57 -17.52 -11.29 -27.58
CA GLN A 57 -18.49 -10.19 -27.66
C GLN A 57 -17.84 -8.82 -27.52
N LEU A 58 -16.59 -8.75 -27.02
CA LEU A 58 -15.88 -7.48 -26.94
C LEU A 58 -15.56 -6.92 -28.34
N ALA A 59 -15.32 -7.78 -29.34
CA ALA A 59 -15.17 -7.34 -30.74
C ALA A 59 -16.45 -6.74 -31.32
N SER A 60 -17.62 -7.10 -30.78
CA SER A 60 -18.92 -6.55 -31.18
C SER A 60 -19.28 -5.22 -30.50
N ILE A 61 -18.34 -4.61 -29.75
CA ILE A 61 -18.50 -3.30 -29.07
C ILE A 61 -19.68 -3.31 -28.06
N GLU A 62 -19.99 -4.47 -27.48
CA GLU A 62 -21.01 -4.59 -26.43
C GLU A 62 -20.44 -4.18 -25.05
N LEU A 63 -19.94 -2.94 -24.94
CA LEU A 63 -19.14 -2.46 -23.79
C LEU A 63 -19.89 -2.47 -22.46
N TRP A 64 -21.23 -2.34 -22.47
CA TRP A 64 -22.03 -2.41 -21.24
C TRP A 64 -21.86 -3.76 -20.51
N ARG A 65 -21.55 -4.83 -21.24
CA ARG A 65 -21.35 -6.18 -20.69
C ARG A 65 -20.16 -6.26 -19.74
N ILE A 66 -19.17 -5.38 -19.90
CA ILE A 66 -18.03 -5.32 -18.97
C ILE A 66 -18.53 -4.90 -17.58
N ALA A 67 -19.45 -3.94 -17.52
CA ALA A 67 -20.02 -3.47 -16.27
C ALA A 67 -21.08 -4.43 -15.73
N THR A 68 -21.99 -4.91 -16.58
CA THR A 68 -23.11 -5.77 -16.12
C THR A 68 -22.67 -7.16 -15.72
N SER A 69 -21.65 -7.72 -16.39
CA SER A 69 -21.18 -9.08 -16.11
C SER A 69 -20.62 -9.24 -14.71
N ALA A 70 -20.05 -8.18 -14.14
CA ALA A 70 -19.57 -8.15 -12.76
C ALA A 70 -20.69 -8.51 -11.76
N PHE A 71 -21.92 -8.05 -12.01
CA PHE A 71 -23.05 -8.27 -11.10
C PHE A 71 -23.83 -9.56 -11.39
N CYS A 72 -23.59 -10.22 -12.53
CA CYS A 72 -24.32 -11.41 -12.96
C CYS A 72 -23.61 -12.72 -12.58
N GLY A 73 -24.34 -13.84 -12.54
CA GLY A 73 -23.77 -15.16 -12.25
C GLY A 73 -24.76 -16.11 -11.57
N HIS A 74 -24.52 -17.42 -11.67
CA HIS A 74 -25.39 -18.48 -11.12
C HIS A 74 -24.88 -19.14 -9.85
N ASN A 75 -23.59 -18.95 -9.52
CA ASN A 75 -22.98 -19.66 -8.41
C ASN A 75 -23.36 -18.99 -7.08
N LEU A 76 -24.24 -19.64 -6.31
CA LEU A 76 -24.65 -19.15 -4.99
C LEU A 76 -23.45 -18.96 -4.05
N LEU A 77 -22.48 -19.87 -4.09
CA LEU A 77 -21.25 -19.78 -3.29
C LEU A 77 -20.46 -18.50 -3.62
N ASP A 78 -20.34 -18.14 -4.90
CA ASP A 78 -19.66 -16.91 -5.33
C ASP A 78 -20.42 -15.66 -4.87
N VAL A 79 -21.75 -15.68 -4.88
CA VAL A 79 -22.59 -14.58 -4.37
C VAL A 79 -22.42 -14.42 -2.85
N LEU A 80 -22.57 -15.51 -2.09
CA LEU A 80 -22.40 -15.49 -0.62
C LEU A 80 -20.99 -15.00 -0.24
N TRP A 81 -19.98 -15.49 -0.95
CA TRP A 81 -18.60 -15.05 -0.78
C TRP A 81 -18.41 -13.57 -1.12
N THR A 82 -19.01 -13.10 -2.21
CA THR A 82 -18.98 -11.67 -2.59
C THR A 82 -19.61 -10.80 -1.52
N VAL A 83 -20.76 -11.19 -0.96
CA VAL A 83 -21.43 -10.46 0.12
C VAL A 83 -20.53 -10.39 1.36
N TRP A 84 -19.91 -11.52 1.74
CA TRP A 84 -18.94 -11.56 2.83
C TRP A 84 -17.76 -10.62 2.59
N CYS A 85 -17.14 -10.68 1.40
CA CYS A 85 -16.01 -9.83 1.03
C CYS A 85 -16.38 -8.34 1.04
N LEU A 86 -17.53 -7.95 0.48
CA LEU A 86 -17.98 -6.55 0.49
C LEU A 86 -18.28 -6.06 1.91
N HIS A 87 -18.89 -6.89 2.75
CA HIS A 87 -19.13 -6.56 4.15
C HIS A 87 -17.80 -6.32 4.88
N PHE A 88 -16.84 -7.23 4.75
CA PHE A 88 -15.54 -7.07 5.38
C PHE A 88 -14.76 -5.89 4.79
N GLY A 89 -14.82 -5.67 3.48
CA GLY A 89 -14.22 -4.52 2.81
C GLY A 89 -14.72 -3.19 3.37
N THR A 90 -16.02 -3.09 3.64
CA THR A 90 -16.63 -1.93 4.31
C THR A 90 -16.08 -1.73 5.72
N ASN A 91 -15.76 -2.82 6.43
CA ASN A 91 -15.17 -2.73 7.76
C ASN A 91 -13.71 -2.24 7.71
N LEU A 92 -13.00 -2.55 6.62
CA LEU A 92 -11.63 -2.06 6.38
C LEU A 92 -11.56 -0.58 5.99
N VAL A 93 -12.60 -0.03 5.34
CA VAL A 93 -12.75 1.42 5.13
C VAL A 93 -12.58 2.17 6.46
N ARG A 94 -13.21 1.63 7.52
CA ARG A 94 -13.21 2.25 8.85
C ARG A 94 -11.82 2.41 9.46
N LEU A 95 -10.85 1.61 9.02
CA LEU A 95 -9.52 1.57 9.63
C LEU A 95 -8.58 2.63 9.05
N ASN A 96 -8.62 2.91 7.75
CA ASN A 96 -7.75 3.94 7.14
C ASN A 96 -8.03 4.20 5.63
N ASN A 97 -9.27 4.05 5.15
CA ASN A 97 -9.56 4.15 3.71
C ASN A 97 -10.81 4.99 3.46
N THR A 98 -10.70 5.98 2.58
CA THR A 98 -11.87 6.70 2.06
C THR A 98 -12.69 5.79 1.13
N ASN A 99 -14.04 5.94 1.15
CA ASN A 99 -14.96 5.13 0.33
C ASN A 99 -14.60 5.20 -1.16
N GLU A 100 -14.22 6.39 -1.64
CA GLU A 100 -13.78 6.64 -3.01
C GLU A 100 -12.55 5.80 -3.37
N SER A 101 -11.52 5.80 -2.50
CA SER A 101 -10.30 5.02 -2.70
C SER A 101 -10.58 3.52 -2.78
N LEU A 102 -11.52 3.02 -1.98
CA LEU A 102 -11.90 1.60 -2.02
C LEU A 102 -12.73 1.25 -3.26
N LEU A 103 -13.71 2.08 -3.63
CA LEU A 103 -14.49 1.90 -4.85
C LEU A 103 -13.60 1.97 -6.10
N LYS A 104 -12.61 2.87 -6.10
CA LYS A 104 -11.60 2.97 -7.16
C LYS A 104 -10.75 1.71 -7.25
N LEU A 105 -10.31 1.15 -6.12
CA LEU A 105 -9.64 -0.16 -6.10
C LEU A 105 -10.52 -1.25 -6.72
N TYR A 106 -11.79 -1.31 -6.37
CA TYR A 106 -12.72 -2.32 -6.89
C TYR A 106 -12.97 -2.16 -8.39
N ALA A 107 -13.24 -0.94 -8.85
CA ALA A 107 -13.47 -0.63 -10.25
C ALA A 107 -12.24 -0.95 -11.12
N ILE A 108 -11.04 -0.52 -10.67
CA ILE A 108 -9.79 -0.78 -11.38
C ILE A 108 -9.48 -2.27 -11.41
N THR A 109 -9.61 -2.97 -10.28
CA THR A 109 -9.33 -4.41 -10.23
C THR A 109 -10.30 -5.18 -11.12
N GLN A 110 -11.60 -4.91 -11.05
CA GLN A 110 -12.60 -5.57 -11.90
C GLN A 110 -12.35 -5.29 -13.39
N GLY A 111 -12.16 -4.02 -13.76
CA GLY A 111 -11.99 -3.61 -15.15
C GLY A 111 -10.71 -4.16 -15.78
N ILE A 112 -9.56 -3.95 -15.13
CA ILE A 112 -8.27 -4.42 -15.66
C ILE A 112 -8.21 -5.95 -15.70
N THR A 113 -8.68 -6.65 -14.65
CA THR A 113 -8.69 -8.12 -14.66
C THR A 113 -9.56 -8.67 -15.79
N THR A 114 -10.75 -8.09 -16.00
CA THR A 114 -11.63 -8.51 -17.11
C THR A 114 -10.96 -8.28 -18.45
N LEU A 115 -10.34 -7.10 -18.66
CA LEU A 115 -9.62 -6.79 -19.89
C LEU A 115 -8.47 -7.77 -20.15
N VAL A 116 -7.64 -8.04 -19.13
CA VAL A 116 -6.50 -8.97 -19.25
C VAL A 116 -6.97 -10.37 -19.62
N ILE A 117 -8.07 -10.85 -19.05
CA ILE A 117 -8.60 -12.19 -19.36
C ILE A 117 -9.18 -12.25 -20.77
N VAL A 118 -9.88 -11.20 -21.21
CA VAL A 118 -10.37 -11.15 -22.60
C VAL A 118 -9.19 -11.16 -23.57
N VAL A 119 -8.17 -10.33 -23.36
CA VAL A 119 -6.95 -10.34 -24.18
C VAL A 119 -6.29 -11.72 -24.16
N PHE A 120 -6.17 -12.34 -22.98
CA PHE A 120 -5.63 -13.69 -22.85
C PHE A 120 -6.46 -14.72 -23.63
N ALA A 121 -7.79 -14.63 -23.60
CA ALA A 121 -8.68 -15.50 -24.37
C ALA A 121 -8.46 -15.35 -25.87
N TYR A 122 -8.35 -14.12 -26.39
CA TYR A 122 -8.00 -13.85 -27.79
C TYR A 122 -6.65 -14.47 -28.17
N LEU A 123 -5.62 -14.28 -27.35
CA LEU A 123 -4.29 -14.85 -27.62
C LEU A 123 -4.35 -16.39 -27.64
N THR A 124 -5.03 -17.00 -26.68
CA THR A 124 -5.15 -18.47 -26.65
C THR A 124 -5.97 -19.02 -27.82
N TYR A 125 -6.94 -18.26 -28.32
CA TYR A 125 -7.67 -18.63 -29.53
C TYR A 125 -6.76 -18.57 -30.77
N ILE A 126 -5.99 -17.49 -30.93
CA ILE A 126 -5.08 -17.33 -32.08
C ILE A 126 -3.96 -18.39 -32.09
N PHE A 127 -3.37 -18.69 -30.93
CA PHE A 127 -2.21 -19.58 -30.86
C PHE A 127 -2.54 -21.06 -30.68
N PHE A 128 -3.62 -21.37 -29.96
CA PHE A 128 -3.95 -22.74 -29.55
C PHE A 128 -5.34 -23.20 -30.02
N ASP A 129 -6.05 -22.37 -30.79
CA ASP A 129 -7.43 -22.63 -31.26
C ASP A 129 -8.38 -23.05 -30.14
N SER A 130 -8.24 -22.42 -28.97
CA SER A 130 -9.04 -22.75 -27.78
C SER A 130 -10.46 -22.18 -27.88
N ILE A 131 -11.32 -22.86 -28.64
CA ILE A 131 -12.72 -22.47 -28.88
C ILE A 131 -13.50 -22.34 -27.58
N LYS A 132 -13.28 -23.27 -26.64
CA LYS A 132 -14.06 -23.33 -25.39
C LYS A 132 -13.88 -22.08 -24.53
N PHE A 133 -12.64 -21.65 -24.31
CA PHE A 133 -12.36 -20.49 -23.46
C PHE A 133 -12.84 -19.19 -24.12
N PHE A 134 -12.80 -19.10 -25.45
CA PHE A 134 -13.16 -17.89 -26.18
C PHE A 134 -14.67 -17.73 -26.42
N TYR A 135 -15.39 -18.81 -26.74
CA TYR A 135 -16.82 -18.76 -27.09
C TYR A 135 -17.76 -19.23 -25.98
N ILE A 136 -17.35 -20.21 -25.17
CA ILE A 136 -18.28 -20.94 -24.29
C ILE A 136 -18.22 -20.43 -22.86
N GLU A 137 -17.03 -20.17 -22.33
CA GLU A 137 -16.87 -19.83 -20.91
C GLU A 137 -17.22 -18.36 -20.65
N PRO A 138 -18.25 -18.07 -19.82
CA PRO A 138 -18.64 -16.71 -19.52
C PRO A 138 -17.73 -16.09 -18.45
N LEU A 139 -17.38 -14.82 -18.62
CA LEU A 139 -16.75 -13.99 -17.60
C LEU A 139 -17.85 -13.30 -16.82
N VAL A 140 -18.16 -13.80 -15.62
CA VAL A 140 -19.22 -13.26 -14.76
C VAL A 140 -18.77 -13.23 -13.32
N GLY A 141 -19.36 -12.33 -12.53
CA GLY A 141 -19.15 -12.21 -11.09
C GLY A 141 -18.13 -11.16 -10.66
N MET A 142 -18.22 -10.79 -9.38
CA MET A 142 -17.33 -9.82 -8.72
C MET A 142 -16.12 -10.50 -8.08
N THR A 143 -15.68 -11.62 -8.65
CA THR A 143 -14.58 -12.42 -8.11
C THR A 143 -13.25 -11.64 -8.07
N PRO A 144 -12.90 -10.78 -9.04
CA PRO A 144 -11.75 -9.86 -8.93
C PRO A 144 -11.87 -8.88 -7.75
N VAL A 145 -13.07 -8.40 -7.44
CA VAL A 145 -13.31 -7.53 -6.26
C VAL A 145 -13.07 -8.30 -4.97
N CYS A 146 -13.50 -9.57 -4.90
CA CYS A 146 -13.21 -10.44 -3.75
C CYS A 146 -11.70 -10.62 -3.56
N ALA A 147 -10.95 -10.82 -4.65
CA ALA A 147 -9.49 -10.87 -4.62
C ALA A 147 -8.86 -9.57 -4.09
N ALA A 148 -9.36 -8.41 -4.54
CA ALA A 148 -8.91 -7.12 -4.04
C ALA A 148 -9.13 -6.97 -2.52
N VAL A 149 -10.28 -7.42 -2.00
CA VAL A 149 -10.55 -7.44 -0.56
C VAL A 149 -9.53 -8.32 0.16
N MET A 150 -9.16 -9.49 -0.36
CA MET A 150 -8.17 -10.35 0.31
C MET A 150 -6.80 -9.72 0.41
N VAL A 151 -6.36 -9.03 -0.65
CA VAL A 151 -5.12 -8.27 -0.64
C VAL A 151 -5.20 -7.10 0.34
N LEU A 152 -6.36 -6.46 0.44
CA LEU A 152 -6.61 -5.39 1.41
C LEU A 152 -6.60 -5.88 2.85
N MET A 153 -7.18 -7.05 3.13
CA MET A 153 -7.12 -7.69 4.46
C MET A 153 -5.68 -7.94 4.87
N LYS A 154 -4.86 -8.46 3.94
CA LYS A 154 -3.42 -8.61 4.17
C LYS A 154 -2.76 -7.26 4.49
N GLN A 155 -3.11 -6.19 3.78
CA GLN A 155 -2.48 -4.89 3.96
C GLN A 155 -2.73 -4.32 5.36
N PHE A 156 -3.96 -4.43 5.87
CA PHE A 156 -4.33 -3.81 7.15
C PHE A 156 -4.21 -4.70 8.37
N LEU A 157 -4.41 -6.02 8.24
CA LEU A 157 -4.38 -6.95 9.37
C LEU A 157 -3.37 -8.10 9.17
N PRO A 158 -2.12 -7.85 8.73
CA PRO A 158 -1.19 -8.93 8.34
C PRO A 158 -0.95 -9.95 9.47
N ASP A 159 -0.95 -9.51 10.74
CA ASP A 159 -0.64 -10.36 11.89
C ASP A 159 -1.84 -10.96 12.60
N THR A 160 -3.06 -10.57 12.23
CA THR A 160 -4.26 -11.11 12.88
C THR A 160 -4.47 -12.57 12.44
N ILE A 161 -4.74 -13.45 13.41
CA ILE A 161 -4.94 -14.87 13.17
C ILE A 161 -6.40 -15.08 12.73
N VAL A 162 -6.59 -15.63 11.54
CA VAL A 162 -7.90 -15.93 10.96
C VAL A 162 -8.43 -17.26 11.51
N LEU A 163 -7.57 -18.26 11.52
CA LEU A 163 -7.91 -19.61 11.92
C LEU A 163 -6.72 -20.26 12.63
N ALA A 164 -6.93 -20.66 13.88
CA ALA A 164 -6.00 -21.51 14.60
C ALA A 164 -6.38 -22.97 14.33
N THR A 165 -5.59 -23.65 13.50
CA THR A 165 -5.73 -25.09 13.25
C THR A 165 -4.67 -25.87 14.05
N PRO A 166 -4.88 -27.16 14.36
CA PRO A 166 -3.88 -27.99 15.04
C PRO A 166 -2.53 -28.05 14.29
N PHE A 167 -2.55 -27.85 12.97
CA PHE A 167 -1.38 -27.88 12.09
C PHE A 167 -0.72 -26.50 11.88
N GLY A 168 -1.26 -25.43 12.46
CA GLY A 168 -0.68 -24.09 12.39
C GLY A 168 -1.68 -22.94 12.50
N ARG A 169 -1.15 -21.72 12.69
CA ARG A 169 -1.91 -20.47 12.74
C ARG A 169 -1.95 -19.84 11.35
N ILE A 170 -3.13 -19.73 10.76
CA ILE A 170 -3.35 -19.05 9.49
C ILE A 170 -3.57 -17.56 9.78
N LYS A 171 -2.65 -16.72 9.31
CA LYS A 171 -2.74 -15.25 9.36
C LYS A 171 -3.42 -14.68 8.12
N TYR A 172 -3.99 -13.47 8.20
CA TYR A 172 -4.53 -12.78 7.01
C TYR A 172 -3.45 -12.50 5.95
N ALA A 173 -2.16 -12.48 6.33
CA ALA A 173 -1.06 -12.40 5.37
C ALA A 173 -1.11 -13.51 4.29
N HIS A 174 -1.66 -14.68 4.60
CA HIS A 174 -1.74 -15.83 3.69
C HIS A 174 -3.08 -15.92 2.92
N LEU A 175 -4.01 -15.02 3.19
CA LEU A 175 -5.36 -15.07 2.63
C LEU A 175 -5.39 -14.96 1.09
N PRO A 176 -4.58 -14.10 0.44
CA PRO A 176 -4.53 -14.03 -1.02
C PRO A 176 -4.09 -15.37 -1.65
N PHE A 177 -3.03 -15.98 -1.12
CA PHE A 177 -2.59 -17.30 -1.58
C PHE A 177 -3.65 -18.38 -1.38
N PHE A 178 -4.26 -18.44 -0.19
CA PHE A 178 -5.29 -19.42 0.11
C PHE A 178 -6.50 -19.25 -0.82
N SER A 179 -6.90 -18.00 -1.13
CA SER A 179 -8.00 -17.73 -2.06
C SER A 179 -7.73 -18.29 -3.47
N ILE A 180 -6.49 -18.20 -3.96
CA ILE A 180 -6.08 -18.77 -5.25
C ILE A 180 -6.12 -20.30 -5.19
N CYS A 181 -5.58 -20.90 -4.12
CA CYS A 181 -5.58 -22.36 -3.95
C CYS A 181 -7.00 -22.94 -3.86
N VAL A 182 -7.87 -22.33 -3.06
CA VAL A 182 -9.28 -22.77 -2.92
C VAL A 182 -10.00 -22.63 -4.25
N ALA A 183 -9.84 -21.50 -4.95
CA ALA A 183 -10.43 -21.30 -6.27
C ALA A 183 -9.94 -22.34 -7.29
N PHE A 184 -8.66 -22.68 -7.27
CA PHE A 184 -8.11 -23.72 -8.12
C PHE A 184 -8.75 -25.09 -7.85
N ILE A 185 -8.87 -25.48 -6.58
CA ILE A 185 -9.52 -26.74 -6.18
C ILE A 185 -11.00 -26.75 -6.61
N LEU A 186 -11.72 -25.65 -6.38
CA LEU A 186 -13.13 -25.52 -6.79
C LEU A 186 -13.29 -25.56 -8.32
N ALA A 187 -12.33 -25.02 -9.07
CA ALA A 187 -12.33 -25.07 -10.52
C ALA A 187 -12.03 -26.48 -11.06
N LEU A 188 -11.10 -27.21 -10.42
CA LEU A 188 -10.81 -28.61 -10.76
C LEU A 188 -12.00 -29.53 -10.50
N THR A 189 -12.68 -29.32 -9.38
CA THR A 189 -13.88 -30.07 -8.98
C THR A 189 -15.17 -29.60 -9.69
N LYS A 190 -15.06 -28.63 -10.61
CA LYS A 190 -16.16 -28.08 -11.42
C LYS A 190 -17.28 -27.38 -10.62
N PHE A 191 -17.03 -27.03 -9.36
CA PHE A 191 -17.95 -26.19 -8.57
C PHE A 191 -17.96 -24.73 -9.04
N ILE A 192 -16.86 -24.25 -9.62
CA ILE A 192 -16.78 -22.94 -10.27
C ILE A 192 -16.15 -23.06 -11.67
N TYR A 193 -16.35 -22.03 -12.50
CA TYR A 193 -15.70 -21.97 -13.81
C TYR A 193 -14.19 -21.79 -13.66
N PHE A 194 -13.43 -22.39 -14.58
CA PHE A 194 -11.97 -22.23 -14.59
C PHE A 194 -11.54 -20.77 -14.78
N VAL A 195 -12.32 -20.00 -15.56
CA VAL A 195 -12.14 -18.55 -15.72
C VAL A 195 -12.21 -17.80 -14.39
N SER A 196 -13.07 -18.23 -13.45
CA SER A 196 -13.19 -17.58 -12.14
C SER A 196 -11.92 -17.75 -11.30
N PHE A 197 -11.22 -18.89 -11.42
CA PHE A 197 -9.89 -19.06 -10.83
C PHE A 197 -8.87 -18.09 -11.43
N LEU A 198 -8.85 -17.94 -12.76
CA LEU A 198 -7.97 -16.98 -13.43
C LEU A 198 -8.28 -15.54 -13.03
N GLN A 199 -9.57 -15.19 -12.90
CA GLN A 199 -10.04 -13.89 -12.37
C GLN A 199 -9.51 -13.61 -10.97
N ILE A 200 -9.49 -14.61 -10.08
CA ILE A 200 -8.93 -14.43 -8.73
C ILE A 200 -7.41 -14.22 -8.81
N ALA A 201 -6.69 -15.07 -9.54
CA ALA A 201 -5.23 -14.98 -9.62
C ALA A 201 -4.76 -13.64 -10.22
N ILE A 202 -5.37 -13.22 -11.33
CA ILE A 202 -5.07 -11.93 -11.96
C ILE A 202 -5.60 -10.78 -11.10
N GLY A 203 -6.75 -10.92 -10.45
CA GLY A 203 -7.29 -9.93 -9.51
C GLY A 203 -6.37 -9.66 -8.32
N VAL A 204 -5.76 -10.70 -7.74
CA VAL A 204 -4.72 -10.55 -6.69
C VAL A 204 -3.53 -9.77 -7.23
N GLN A 205 -3.05 -10.08 -8.44
CA GLN A 205 -1.93 -9.38 -9.05
C GLN A 205 -2.24 -7.89 -9.30
N VAL A 206 -3.40 -7.59 -9.89
CA VAL A 206 -3.81 -6.23 -10.25
C VAL A 206 -4.03 -5.39 -8.99
N SER A 207 -4.76 -5.93 -8.00
CA SER A 207 -5.03 -5.23 -6.75
C SER A 207 -3.75 -4.98 -5.94
N TRP A 208 -2.84 -5.95 -5.84
CA TRP A 208 -1.52 -5.73 -5.22
C TRP A 208 -0.75 -4.63 -5.93
N THR A 209 -0.71 -4.65 -7.26
CA THR A 209 -0.02 -3.62 -8.08
C THR A 209 -0.59 -2.23 -7.82
N TYR A 210 -1.93 -2.10 -7.79
CA TYR A 210 -2.61 -0.84 -7.53
C TYR A 210 -2.29 -0.31 -6.13
N LEU A 211 -2.40 -1.16 -5.11
CA LEU A 211 -2.13 -0.78 -3.72
C LEU A 211 -0.65 -0.42 -3.50
N ARG A 212 0.26 -1.11 -4.18
CA ARG A 212 1.71 -0.89 -4.08
C ARG A 212 2.18 0.41 -4.73
N PHE A 213 1.62 0.80 -5.87
CA PHE A 213 2.18 1.90 -6.69
C PHE A 213 1.23 3.07 -6.97
N TYR A 214 -0.09 2.89 -6.86
CA TYR A 214 -1.07 3.83 -7.39
C TYR A 214 -2.02 4.43 -6.35
N LYS A 215 -2.15 3.83 -5.16
CA LYS A 215 -3.00 4.36 -4.10
C LYS A 215 -2.38 5.67 -3.55
N PRO A 216 -3.00 6.85 -3.72
CA PRO A 216 -2.48 8.08 -3.14
C PRO A 216 -2.60 8.04 -1.61
N HIS A 217 -1.60 8.59 -0.91
CA HIS A 217 -1.70 8.84 0.53
C HIS A 217 -2.25 10.26 0.75
N GLU A 218 -3.06 10.48 1.79
CA GLU A 218 -3.74 11.76 2.01
C GLU A 218 -2.77 12.90 2.37
N THR A 219 -1.54 12.58 2.79
CA THR A 219 -0.64 13.55 3.42
C THR A 219 0.62 13.88 2.63
N ASP A 220 0.96 13.17 1.54
CA ASP A 220 2.22 13.43 0.80
C ASP A 220 2.20 12.93 -0.66
N GLU A 221 3.12 13.46 -1.47
CA GLU A 221 3.45 13.07 -2.87
C GLU A 221 3.87 11.59 -3.05
N ILE A 222 3.81 10.80 -1.98
CA ILE A 222 4.19 9.39 -1.94
C ILE A 222 2.98 8.54 -2.37
N TYR A 223 3.08 7.95 -3.56
CA TYR A 223 2.09 7.02 -4.08
C TYR A 223 2.36 5.57 -3.64
N GLY A 224 1.32 4.92 -3.14
CA GLY A 224 1.25 3.49 -2.84
C GLY A 224 1.90 3.07 -1.52
N ASP A 225 1.80 1.79 -1.21
CA ASP A 225 2.39 1.19 -0.01
C ASP A 225 3.79 0.65 -0.29
N GLY A 226 4.84 1.38 0.09
CA GLY A 226 6.25 1.00 -0.09
C GLY A 226 6.80 -0.01 0.94
N SER A 227 6.00 -0.46 1.93
CA SER A 227 6.50 -1.25 3.06
C SER A 227 7.10 -2.62 2.66
N GLU A 228 8.12 -3.08 3.37
CA GLU A 228 8.71 -4.42 3.11
C GLU A 228 7.71 -5.55 3.42
N HIS A 229 6.78 -5.31 4.35
CA HIS A 229 5.72 -6.23 4.71
C HIS A 229 4.70 -6.45 3.59
N PHE A 230 4.54 -5.48 2.67
CA PHE A 230 3.61 -5.57 1.52
C PHE A 230 4.31 -5.88 0.18
N THR A 231 5.39 -6.65 0.22
CA THR A 231 6.04 -7.17 -0.99
C THR A 231 5.20 -8.26 -1.67
N TRP A 232 5.43 -8.46 -2.96
CA TRP A 232 4.73 -9.50 -3.72
C TRP A 232 5.01 -10.90 -3.15
N ALA A 233 6.26 -11.17 -2.78
CA ALA A 233 6.65 -12.44 -2.17
C ALA A 233 5.92 -12.71 -0.84
N SER A 234 5.69 -11.66 -0.04
CA SER A 234 4.98 -11.83 1.23
C SER A 234 3.49 -12.18 1.06
N LEU A 235 2.93 -12.20 -0.17
CA LEU A 235 1.56 -12.70 -0.42
C LEU A 235 1.48 -14.21 -0.21
N PHE A 236 2.63 -14.88 -0.26
CA PHE A 236 2.77 -16.32 -0.19
C PHE A 236 3.37 -16.75 1.15
N PRO A 237 2.96 -17.91 1.71
CA PRO A 237 3.57 -18.47 2.90
C PRO A 237 5.07 -18.74 2.73
N SER A 238 5.84 -18.64 3.82
CA SER A 238 7.32 -18.71 3.82
C SER A 238 7.91 -19.90 3.07
N ARG A 239 7.27 -21.08 3.15
CA ARG A 239 7.75 -22.29 2.44
C ARG A 239 7.66 -22.16 0.92
N THR A 240 6.68 -21.41 0.43
CA THR A 240 6.45 -21.19 -1.00
C THR A 240 7.08 -19.91 -1.54
N GLN A 241 7.57 -19.03 -0.65
CA GLN A 241 8.12 -17.74 -1.02
C GLN A 241 9.28 -17.83 -2.00
N LEU A 242 10.14 -18.86 -1.92
CA LEU A 242 11.27 -18.99 -2.83
C LEU A 242 10.83 -19.16 -4.29
N PHE A 243 9.91 -20.09 -4.55
CA PHE A 243 9.35 -20.34 -5.88
C PHE A 243 8.63 -19.10 -6.42
N PHE A 244 7.79 -18.52 -5.59
CA PHE A 244 7.05 -17.33 -5.98
C PHE A 244 8.01 -16.16 -6.21
N THR A 245 9.06 -15.95 -5.41
CA THR A 245 9.99 -14.81 -5.61
C THR A 245 10.59 -14.77 -7.02
N LEU A 246 10.84 -15.92 -7.64
CA LEU A 246 11.26 -15.99 -9.05
C LEU A 246 10.17 -15.48 -10.00
N ILE A 247 8.94 -15.96 -9.83
CA ILE A 247 7.77 -15.50 -10.59
C ILE A 247 7.53 -14.01 -10.37
N GLY A 248 7.61 -13.54 -9.12
CA GLY A 248 7.46 -12.14 -8.73
C GLY A 248 8.50 -11.24 -9.38
N LYS A 249 9.75 -11.70 -9.52
CA LYS A 249 10.79 -10.96 -10.28
C LYS A 249 10.43 -10.83 -11.76
N VAL A 250 9.89 -11.88 -12.37
CA VAL A 250 9.43 -11.85 -13.77
C VAL A 250 8.23 -10.91 -13.92
N CYS A 251 7.23 -11.02 -13.05
CA CYS A 251 6.07 -10.13 -13.02
C CYS A 251 6.50 -8.67 -12.78
N PHE A 252 7.38 -8.41 -11.82
CA PHE A 252 7.85 -7.06 -11.56
C PHE A 252 8.62 -6.48 -12.74
N ARG A 253 9.47 -7.28 -13.41
CA ARG A 253 10.17 -6.85 -14.63
C ARG A 253 9.22 -6.60 -15.78
N SER A 254 8.20 -7.43 -15.98
CA SER A 254 7.20 -7.21 -17.04
C SER A 254 6.38 -5.95 -16.77
N LEU A 255 5.90 -5.76 -15.54
CA LEU A 255 5.19 -4.55 -15.12
C LEU A 255 6.06 -3.29 -15.22
N ALA A 256 7.34 -3.38 -14.85
CA ALA A 256 8.29 -2.27 -15.00
C ALA A 256 8.55 -1.94 -16.47
N ARG A 257 8.67 -2.95 -17.34
CA ARG A 257 8.82 -2.76 -18.79
C ARG A 257 7.58 -2.16 -19.43
N MET A 258 6.39 -2.46 -18.91
CA MET A 258 5.13 -1.86 -19.32
C MET A 258 4.92 -0.43 -18.77
N GLY A 259 5.87 0.11 -17.98
CA GLY A 259 5.75 1.45 -17.39
C GLY A 259 4.71 1.56 -16.27
N VAL A 260 4.20 0.43 -15.77
CA VAL A 260 3.15 0.36 -14.73
C VAL A 260 3.76 0.58 -13.33
N CYS A 261 5.04 0.27 -13.14
CA CYS A 261 5.73 0.60 -11.90
C CYS A 261 6.11 2.08 -11.90
N LYS A 262 5.25 2.95 -11.34
CA LYS A 262 5.67 4.32 -11.04
C LYS A 262 6.86 4.26 -10.07
N ARG A 263 8.00 4.83 -10.47
CA ARG A 263 9.16 4.98 -9.59
C ARG A 263 8.70 5.84 -8.42
N GLN A 264 8.73 5.28 -7.21
CA GLN A 264 8.49 6.06 -6.01
C GLN A 264 9.59 7.12 -5.94
N VAL A 265 9.25 8.37 -6.29
CA VAL A 265 10.12 9.51 -6.04
C VAL A 265 10.01 9.77 -4.56
N ARG A 266 10.84 9.06 -3.80
CA ARG A 266 11.09 9.42 -2.42
C ARG A 266 11.92 10.69 -2.51
N HIS A 267 11.29 11.86 -2.36
CA HIS A 267 12.03 13.07 -2.02
C HIS A 267 12.62 12.79 -0.64
N VAL A 268 13.81 12.19 -0.63
CA VAL A 268 14.57 12.00 0.58
C VAL A 268 15.16 13.35 0.88
N ASP A 269 14.68 13.99 1.95
CA ASP A 269 15.32 15.17 2.49
C ASP A 269 16.79 14.83 2.75
N LEU A 270 17.66 15.46 1.95
CA LEU A 270 19.12 15.27 1.95
C LEU A 270 19.75 15.56 3.32
N SER A 271 19.03 16.22 4.22
CA SER A 271 19.39 16.43 5.63
C SER A 271 19.34 15.15 6.47
N SER A 272 18.51 14.17 6.11
CA SER A 272 18.35 12.90 6.84
C SER A 272 19.34 11.81 6.41
N LEU A 273 19.98 11.95 5.25
CA LEU A 273 21.00 11.02 4.74
C LEU A 273 22.42 11.34 5.23
N GLN A 274 22.65 12.49 5.85
CA GLN A 274 23.97 12.87 6.35
C GLN A 274 24.44 12.00 7.54
N SER A 275 23.54 11.26 8.20
CA SER A 275 23.87 10.31 9.26
C SER A 275 24.12 8.87 8.78
N VAL A 276 23.82 8.54 7.52
CA VAL A 276 23.93 7.17 6.96
C VAL A 276 24.89 7.11 5.75
N ALA A 277 25.49 8.24 5.35
CA ALA A 277 26.50 8.30 4.28
C ALA A 277 27.93 7.97 4.77
N VAL A 278 28.09 6.86 5.51
CA VAL A 278 29.39 6.20 5.67
C VAL A 278 29.30 4.88 4.91
N GLY A 279 29.71 4.85 3.64
CA GLY A 279 29.91 3.57 2.95
C GLY A 279 29.63 3.49 1.44
N ILE A 280 29.30 4.57 0.72
CA ILE A 280 29.13 4.49 -0.74
C ILE A 280 30.01 5.55 -1.42
N ASN A 281 31.21 5.12 -1.83
CA ASN A 281 32.14 5.90 -2.63
C ASN A 281 31.58 6.10 -4.06
N LEU A 282 30.88 7.21 -4.29
CA LEU A 282 30.66 7.75 -5.64
C LEU A 282 31.52 9.02 -5.82
N PRO A 283 32.54 9.03 -6.68
CA PRO A 283 33.49 10.15 -6.80
C PRO A 283 32.85 11.45 -7.33
N ALA A 284 31.71 11.38 -8.01
CA ALA A 284 30.95 12.56 -8.45
C ALA A 284 30.24 13.28 -7.29
N LEU A 285 29.91 12.57 -6.20
CA LEU A 285 29.22 13.12 -5.04
C LEU A 285 30.21 13.81 -4.08
N GLU A 286 31.45 13.32 -4.00
CA GLU A 286 32.51 13.89 -3.16
C GLU A 286 32.92 15.31 -3.64
N ASN A 287 32.96 15.54 -4.95
CA ASN A 287 33.29 16.85 -5.50
C ASN A 287 32.17 17.89 -5.24
N SER A 288 30.91 17.46 -5.32
CA SER A 288 29.75 18.31 -4.99
C SER A 288 29.68 18.60 -3.48
N ALA A 289 29.98 17.60 -2.65
CA ALA A 289 30.07 17.75 -1.20
C ALA A 289 31.18 18.74 -0.80
N LYS A 290 32.38 18.64 -1.39
CA LYS A 290 33.48 19.59 -1.15
C LYS A 290 33.14 21.02 -1.58
N ASP A 291 32.42 21.20 -2.70
CA ASP A 291 32.00 22.54 -3.13
C ASP A 291 30.92 23.13 -2.20
N SER A 292 29.99 22.30 -1.71
CA SER A 292 28.99 22.72 -0.72
C SER A 292 29.63 23.12 0.62
N GLU A 293 30.67 22.40 1.06
CA GLU A 293 31.38 22.68 2.30
C GLU A 293 32.22 23.96 2.20
N ARG A 294 32.85 24.21 1.05
CA ARG A 294 33.54 25.49 0.76
C ARG A 294 32.58 26.68 0.80
N ARG A 295 31.36 26.53 0.26
CA ARG A 295 30.33 27.58 0.31
C ARG A 295 29.81 27.81 1.73
N ARG A 296 29.61 26.76 2.52
CA ARG A 296 29.23 26.85 3.94
C ARG A 296 30.29 27.56 4.76
N GLN A 297 31.57 27.24 4.59
CA GLN A 297 32.66 27.90 5.31
C GLN A 297 32.77 29.38 4.94
N LYS A 298 32.56 29.74 3.67
CA LYS A 298 32.53 31.15 3.26
C LYS A 298 31.37 31.91 3.89
N ALA A 299 30.17 31.32 3.92
CA ALA A 299 28.99 31.90 4.57
C ALA A 299 29.19 32.06 6.09
N LEU A 300 29.76 31.07 6.76
CA LEU A 300 30.09 31.13 8.19
C LEU A 300 31.14 32.20 8.50
N LYS A 301 32.15 32.36 7.63
CA LYS A 301 33.16 33.40 7.78
C LYS A 301 32.55 34.80 7.61
N GLU A 302 31.70 34.98 6.60
CA GLU A 302 30.99 36.25 6.39
C GLU A 302 30.04 36.57 7.55
N LEU A 303 29.33 35.56 8.06
CA LEU A 303 28.47 35.71 9.23
C LEU A 303 29.27 36.11 10.47
N ASN A 304 30.39 35.44 10.75
CA ASN A 304 31.27 35.78 11.87
C ASN A 304 31.89 37.18 11.72
N GLU A 305 32.20 37.62 10.50
CA GLU A 305 32.68 38.97 10.26
C GLU A 305 31.59 40.01 10.52
N ARG A 306 30.35 39.75 10.06
CA ARG A 306 29.20 40.61 10.39
C ARG A 306 28.95 40.64 11.89
N LEU A 307 28.96 39.49 12.56
CA LEU A 307 28.71 39.39 13.99
C LEU A 307 29.81 40.07 14.80
N ASN A 308 31.08 39.95 14.40
CA ASN A 308 32.17 40.70 15.03
C ASN A 308 32.10 42.20 14.73
N LYS A 309 31.64 42.64 13.56
CA LYS A 309 31.41 44.06 13.27
C LYS A 309 30.26 44.62 14.13
N THR A 310 29.16 43.88 14.26
CA THR A 310 28.05 44.23 15.17
C THR A 310 28.52 44.27 16.62
N ARG A 311 29.25 43.26 17.10
CA ARG A 311 29.81 43.24 18.46
C ARG A 311 30.78 44.39 18.71
N LYS A 312 31.65 44.73 17.76
CA LYS A 312 32.55 45.88 17.87
C LYS A 312 31.79 47.21 17.88
N ALA A 313 30.71 47.32 17.10
CA ALA A 313 29.83 48.48 17.13
C ALA A 313 29.06 48.58 18.46
N GLU A 314 28.63 47.45 19.03
CA GLU A 314 27.97 47.39 20.35
C GLU A 314 28.94 47.78 21.49
N VAL A 315 30.20 47.31 21.44
CA VAL A 315 31.24 47.68 22.42
C VAL A 315 31.63 49.16 22.28
N ALA A 316 31.72 49.68 21.05
CA ALA A 316 31.96 51.11 20.83
C ALA A 316 30.78 51.99 21.28
N ASN A 317 29.54 51.45 21.25
CA ASN A 317 28.35 52.15 21.76
C ASN A 317 28.24 52.12 23.29
N TYR A 318 28.92 51.18 23.96
CA TYR A 318 28.99 51.09 25.43
C TYR A 318 30.14 51.90 26.03
N GLY A 319 31.17 52.26 25.24
CA GLY A 319 32.36 53.00 25.68
C GLY A 319 32.26 54.53 25.66
N ASN A 320 31.06 55.12 25.66
CA ASN A 320 30.87 56.58 25.68
C ASN A 320 30.09 57.06 26.92
N TRP A 321 30.33 56.45 28.08
CA TRP A 321 29.91 56.95 29.38
C TRP A 321 31.10 56.87 30.34
N ASP A 322 32.00 57.85 30.23
CA ASP A 322 32.88 58.21 31.35
C ASP A 322 32.06 59.04 32.33
N ASP A 323 31.89 58.57 33.57
CA ASP A 323 32.47 59.18 34.77
C ASP A 323 31.93 58.55 36.07
N ASP A 324 32.87 58.41 37.01
CA ASP A 324 32.77 58.24 38.46
C ASP A 324 32.65 56.86 39.14
N GLU A 325 33.69 56.62 39.95
CA GLU A 325 33.79 55.93 41.24
C GLU A 325 33.69 54.39 41.35
N ASN A 326 34.84 53.84 41.79
CA ASN A 326 35.06 52.75 42.75
C ASN A 326 34.56 51.31 42.49
N ASP A 327 35.49 50.42 42.88
CA ASP A 327 35.33 49.05 43.36
C ASP A 327 35.30 47.87 42.37
N GLU A 328 36.36 47.06 42.55
CA GLU A 328 36.46 45.59 42.46
C GLU A 328 36.06 44.87 41.17
N VAL A 329 37.08 44.26 40.55
CA VAL A 329 36.99 43.25 39.50
C VAL A 329 36.51 41.91 40.09
N PRO A 330 35.51 41.24 39.49
CA PRO A 330 35.42 39.79 39.56
C PRO A 330 35.74 39.18 38.20
N ASP A 331 36.79 38.34 38.17
CA ASP A 331 37.05 37.38 37.12
C ASP A 331 35.86 36.40 37.00
N VAL A 332 35.17 36.40 35.86
CA VAL A 332 34.21 35.34 35.52
C VAL A 332 34.82 34.44 34.46
N VAL A 333 35.40 33.36 34.94
CA VAL A 333 35.81 32.16 34.21
C VAL A 333 34.57 31.51 33.59
N VAL A 334 34.58 31.23 32.28
CA VAL A 334 33.62 30.31 31.65
C VAL A 334 34.34 29.27 30.79
N SER A 335 34.14 28.02 31.18
CA SER A 335 34.69 26.78 30.64
C SER A 335 34.22 26.45 29.21
N PRO A 336 35.05 25.79 28.38
CA PRO A 336 34.58 25.14 27.16
C PRO A 336 33.92 23.79 27.48
N VAL A 337 32.67 23.61 27.06
CA VAL A 337 31.96 22.33 27.11
C VAL A 337 32.61 21.35 26.13
N SER A 338 33.21 20.31 26.69
CA SER A 338 33.81 19.17 25.99
C SER A 338 32.74 18.18 25.52
N ASN A 339 32.76 17.88 24.22
CA ASN A 339 31.97 16.80 23.61
C ASN A 339 32.53 15.43 24.06
N VAL A 340 31.70 14.66 24.75
CA VAL A 340 31.96 13.29 25.19
C VAL A 340 31.28 12.31 24.24
N HIS A 341 32.04 11.65 23.34
CA HIS A 341 31.92 10.22 23.02
C HIS A 341 32.86 9.81 21.87
N SER A 342 34.00 9.21 22.20
CA SER A 342 34.65 8.21 21.35
C SER A 342 35.65 7.39 22.19
N SER A 343 35.20 6.25 22.69
CA SER A 343 36.08 5.22 23.28
C SER A 343 36.19 4.05 22.30
N GLN A 344 37.35 3.92 21.66
CA GLN A 344 37.86 2.63 21.18
C GLN A 344 38.11 1.69 22.36
N PRO A 345 38.20 0.37 22.11
CA PRO A 345 39.32 -0.35 22.70
C PRO A 345 40.10 -1.17 21.67
N THR A 346 41.41 -1.07 21.80
CA THR A 346 42.46 -1.90 21.21
C THR A 346 42.55 -3.27 21.87
N SER A 347 43.08 -4.21 21.11
CA SER A 347 43.45 -5.59 21.40
C SER A 347 44.51 -5.76 22.49
N GLU A 348 44.42 -6.85 23.26
CA GLU A 348 45.50 -7.77 23.72
C GLU A 348 44.81 -8.83 24.62
N ALA A 349 44.71 -10.10 24.23
CA ALA A 349 45.70 -11.18 24.33
C ALA A 349 45.96 -11.65 25.77
N GLU A 350 45.25 -12.70 26.22
CA GLU A 350 45.76 -13.63 27.24
C GLU A 350 45.21 -15.04 26.99
N LYS A 351 46.14 -15.99 26.82
CA LYS A 351 45.92 -17.44 26.84
C LYS A 351 46.00 -17.89 28.30
N GLU A 352 45.15 -18.82 28.73
CA GLU A 352 45.50 -20.16 29.24
C GLU A 352 44.44 -20.76 30.19
N SER A 353 44.21 -22.06 29.95
CA SER A 353 44.12 -23.11 30.98
C SER A 353 42.81 -23.38 31.76
N MET A 354 42.28 -24.57 31.47
CA MET A 354 41.64 -25.56 32.37
C MET A 354 40.26 -25.24 32.98
N ALA A 355 39.21 -25.84 32.41
CA ALA A 355 38.58 -27.07 32.93
C ALA A 355 37.47 -27.55 31.97
#